data_AF-A0A183Q6G9-F1
#
_entry.id   AF-A0A183Q6G9-F1
#
_cell.length_a   1.000
_cell.length_b   1.000
_cell.length_c   1.000
_cell.angle_alpha   90.00
_cell.angle_beta   90.00
_cell.angle_gamma   90.00
#
_symmetry.space_group_name_H-M   'P 1'
#
loop_
_entity.id
_entity.type
_entity.pdbx_description
1 polymer ?
#
loop_
_entity_poly.entity_id
_entity_poly.type
_entity_poly.pdbx_seq_one_letter_code
_entity_poly.pdbx_strand_id
1 'polypeptide(L)'
;MNPLDIEAAHTDLPIDVSPPTTEEIRMAIRQIKSGKAAGPDNIPAEALKSDTEVTTNVLHLLFKKIWEEEQVLTDWKEGHLVKIPKEI
;
A
#
# COMPACT_ATOMS: atom_id res chain seq x y z
N MET A 1 18.63 4.94 -42.27
CA MET A 1 17.47 4.64 -41.40
C MET A 1 17.43 5.74 -40.36
N ASN A 2 16.37 6.56 -40.35
CA ASN A 2 16.21 7.53 -39.27
C ASN A 2 15.69 6.79 -38.03
N PRO A 3 16.25 7.04 -36.84
CA PRO A 3 15.65 6.54 -35.61
C PRO A 3 14.24 7.13 -35.49
N LEU A 4 13.29 6.28 -35.11
CA LEU A 4 11.91 6.66 -34.83
C LEU A 4 11.94 7.61 -33.63
N ASP A 5 11.72 8.90 -33.89
CA ASP A 5 11.64 9.95 -32.87
C ASP A 5 10.27 9.81 -32.18
N ILE A 6 10.20 8.89 -31.21
CA ILE A 6 9.03 8.75 -30.34
C ILE A 6 9.09 9.92 -29.37
N GLU A 7 8.31 10.96 -29.68
CA GLU A 7 8.07 12.09 -28.78
C GLU A 7 7.64 11.54 -27.41
N ALA A 8 8.46 11.79 -26.39
CA ALA A 8 8.16 11.36 -25.03
C ALA A 8 6.85 12.01 -24.59
N ALA A 9 5.87 11.20 -24.17
CA ALA A 9 4.63 11.72 -23.61
C ALA A 9 4.97 12.66 -22.44
N HIS A 10 4.52 13.91 -22.50
CA HIS A 10 4.68 14.86 -21.40
C HIS A 10 3.98 14.30 -20.15
N THR A 11 4.77 13.82 -19.20
CA THR A 11 4.36 13.24 -17.92
C THR A 11 3.91 14.30 -16.91
N ASP A 12 3.16 15.31 -17.33
CA ASP A 12 2.55 16.29 -16.42
C ASP A 12 1.20 15.78 -15.91
N LEU A 13 1.17 14.54 -15.41
CA LEU A 13 0.09 14.13 -14.54
C LEU A 13 0.36 14.78 -13.17
N PRO A 14 -0.61 15.48 -12.57
CA PRO A 14 -0.45 16.08 -11.24
C PRO A 14 -0.48 14.96 -10.18
N ILE A 15 0.59 14.17 -10.14
CA ILE A 15 0.82 13.13 -9.15
C ILE A 15 1.68 13.77 -8.06
N ASP A 16 1.18 13.71 -6.83
CA ASP A 16 1.97 14.11 -5.67
C ASP A 16 3.11 13.10 -5.48
N VAL A 17 4.35 13.61 -5.56
CA VAL A 17 5.59 12.86 -5.36
C VAL A 17 6.20 13.15 -3.99
N SER A 18 5.41 13.65 -3.05
CA SER A 18 5.81 13.76 -1.65
C SER A 18 5.67 12.43 -0.91
N PRO A 19 6.48 12.19 0.15
CA PRO A 19 6.31 11.00 0.98
C PRO A 19 4.92 10.98 1.64
N PRO A 20 4.34 9.79 1.89
CA PRO A 20 3.04 9.68 2.55
C PRO A 20 2.98 10.38 3.90
N THR A 21 1.91 11.11 4.17
CA THR A 21 1.73 11.82 5.43
C THR A 21 1.08 10.95 6.51
N THR A 22 1.37 11.27 7.77
CA THR A 22 0.70 10.65 8.93
C THR A 22 -0.83 10.79 8.88
N GLU A 23 -1.35 11.90 8.34
CA GLU A 23 -2.80 12.13 8.24
C GLU A 23 -3.46 11.16 7.26
N GLU A 24 -2.87 11.01 6.07
CA GLU A 24 -3.37 10.11 5.03
C GLU A 24 -3.39 8.66 5.53
N ILE A 25 -2.32 8.24 6.19
CA ILE A 25 -2.22 6.88 6.77
C ILE A 25 -3.31 6.69 7.84
N ARG A 26 -3.48 7.66 8.73
CA ARG A 26 -4.52 7.61 9.77
C ARG A 26 -5.91 7.51 9.18
N MET A 27 -6.20 8.30 8.13
CA MET A 27 -7.47 8.25 7.42
C MET A 27 -7.67 6.90 6.73
N ALA A 28 -6.62 6.37 6.09
CA ALA A 28 -6.67 5.06 5.44
C ALA A 28 -6.98 3.94 6.44
N ILE A 29 -6.31 3.90 7.60
CA ILE A 29 -6.57 2.92 8.68
C ILE A 29 -8.04 2.95 9.11
N ARG A 30 -8.61 4.15 9.29
CA ARG A 30 -10.04 4.32 9.66
C ARG A 30 -10.98 3.77 8.59
N GLN A 31 -10.60 3.85 7.32
CA GLN A 31 -11.40 3.39 6.18
C GLN A 31 -11.28 1.88 5.89
N ILE A 32 -10.30 1.17 6.47
CA ILE A 32 -10.16 -0.29 6.30
C ILE A 32 -11.48 -0.98 6.68
N LYS A 33 -11.93 -1.98 5.91
CA LYS A 33 -13.16 -2.72 6.23
C LYS A 33 -12.89 -3.74 7.35
N SER A 34 -13.72 -3.71 8.38
CA SER A 34 -13.73 -4.71 9.46
C SER A 34 -14.50 -5.98 9.05
N GLY A 35 -14.29 -7.08 9.77
CA GLY A 35 -14.95 -8.37 9.55
C GLY A 35 -14.46 -9.11 8.30
N LYS A 36 -13.23 -8.82 7.85
CA LYS A 36 -12.55 -9.57 6.78
C LYS A 36 -11.61 -10.60 7.39
N ALA A 37 -11.39 -11.70 6.68
CA ALA A 37 -10.39 -12.69 7.08
C ALA A 37 -9.00 -12.04 7.09
N ALA A 38 -8.21 -12.35 8.12
CA ALA A 38 -6.82 -11.94 8.18
C ALA A 38 -6.02 -12.57 7.03
N GLY A 39 -4.95 -11.90 6.61
CA GLY A 39 -4.01 -12.47 5.66
C GLY A 39 -3.18 -13.61 6.28
N PRO A 40 -2.21 -14.16 5.52
CA PRO A 40 -1.27 -15.15 6.04
C PRO A 40 -0.45 -14.68 7.26
N ASP A 41 -0.35 -13.36 7.46
CA ASP A 41 0.27 -12.71 8.61
C ASP A 41 -0.57 -12.85 9.91
N ASN A 42 -1.82 -13.29 9.82
CA ASN A 42 -2.80 -13.37 10.90
C ASN A 42 -3.10 -12.01 11.55
N ILE A 43 -2.88 -10.90 10.84
CA ILE A 43 -3.17 -9.54 11.33
C ILE A 43 -4.56 -9.12 10.83
N PRO A 44 -5.58 -9.07 11.69
CA PRO A 44 -6.90 -8.61 11.29
C PRO A 44 -6.94 -7.08 11.17
N ALA A 45 -7.89 -6.57 10.37
CA ALA A 45 -8.12 -5.12 10.23
C ALA A 45 -8.41 -4.43 11.57
N GLU A 46 -9.04 -5.15 12.49
CA GLU A 46 -9.37 -4.70 13.84
C GLU A 46 -8.11 -4.39 14.66
N ALA A 47 -7.03 -5.16 14.49
CA ALA A 47 -5.76 -4.92 15.18
C ALA A 47 -5.09 -3.62 14.70
N LEU A 48 -5.17 -3.33 13.40
CA LEU A 48 -4.67 -2.06 12.85
C LEU A 48 -5.47 -0.85 13.35
N LYS A 49 -6.75 -1.06 13.68
CA LYS A 49 -7.64 -0.01 14.19
C LYS A 49 -7.57 0.18 15.71
N SER A 50 -7.18 -0.84 16.47
CA SER A 50 -7.25 -0.82 17.94
C SER A 50 -6.39 0.26 18.57
N ASP A 51 -5.18 0.44 18.04
CA ASP A 51 -4.29 1.55 18.40
C ASP A 51 -3.87 2.28 17.12
N THR A 52 -4.74 3.20 16.70
CA THR A 52 -4.54 3.94 15.44
C THR A 52 -3.28 4.81 15.51
N GLU A 53 -2.93 5.38 16.66
CA GLU A 53 -1.76 6.26 16.78
C GLU A 53 -0.45 5.49 16.63
N VAL A 54 -0.31 4.39 17.38
CA VAL A 54 0.88 3.52 17.29
C VAL A 54 1.00 2.93 15.89
N THR A 55 -0.11 2.41 15.33
CA THR A 55 -0.12 1.83 13.99
C THR A 55 0.26 2.85 12.92
N THR A 56 -0.27 4.09 13.03
CA THR A 56 0.07 5.17 12.08
C THR A 56 1.56 5.50 12.15
N ASN A 57 2.15 5.60 13.33
CA ASN A 57 3.57 5.93 13.50
C ASN A 57 4.49 4.84 12.91
N VAL A 58 4.16 3.57 13.14
CA VAL A 58 4.90 2.42 12.59
C VAL A 58 4.81 2.39 11.05
N LEU A 59 3.60 2.55 10.51
CA LEU A 59 3.40 2.54 9.05
C LEU A 59 4.04 3.76 8.37
N HIS A 60 3.98 4.94 8.99
CA HIS A 60 4.62 6.15 8.45
C HIS A 60 6.14 5.96 8.33
N LEU A 61 6.81 5.39 9.34
CA LEU A 61 8.23 5.09 9.28
C LEU A 61 8.55 4.09 8.14
N LEU A 62 7.75 3.03 8.01
CA LEU A 62 7.93 2.02 6.96
C LEU A 62 7.74 2.62 5.56
N PHE A 63 6.65 3.35 5.33
CA PHE A 63 6.37 3.94 4.03
C PHE A 63 7.37 5.01 3.65
N LYS A 64 7.83 5.83 4.61
CA LYS A 64 8.91 6.79 4.37
C LYS A 64 10.19 6.08 3.93
N LYS A 65 10.55 4.97 4.59
CA LYS A 65 11.73 4.17 4.21
C LYS A 65 11.61 3.59 2.81
N ILE A 66 10.45 3.01 2.46
CA ILE A 66 10.19 2.47 1.12
C ILE A 66 10.28 3.58 0.06
N TRP A 67 9.75 4.76 0.38
CA TRP A 67 9.80 5.94 -0.50
C TRP A 67 11.23 6.42 -0.74
N GLU A 68 12.06 6.50 0.31
CA GLU A 68 13.46 6.95 0.22
C GLU A 68 14.39 5.94 -0.45
N GLU A 69 14.20 4.64 -0.20
CA GLU A 69 15.08 3.58 -0.72
C GLU A 69 14.65 3.08 -2.10
N GLU A 70 13.43 3.40 -2.53
CA GLU A 70 12.77 2.85 -3.73
C GLU A 70 12.77 1.30 -3.78
N GLN A 71 12.93 0.66 -2.61
CA GLN A 71 12.94 -0.79 -2.47
C GLN A 71 11.62 -1.28 -1.90
N VAL A 72 10.98 -2.16 -2.66
CA VAL A 72 9.78 -2.86 -2.24
C VAL A 72 10.15 -4.22 -1.64
N LEU A 73 9.51 -4.59 -0.54
CA LEU A 73 9.61 -5.92 0.05
C LEU A 73 9.39 -7.01 -1.00
N THR A 74 10.25 -8.04 -1.00
CA THR A 74 10.18 -9.15 -1.96
C THR A 74 8.81 -9.84 -1.95
N ASP A 75 8.20 -9.95 -0.78
CA ASP A 75 6.92 -10.62 -0.58
C ASP A 75 5.77 -9.91 -1.31
N TRP A 76 5.86 -8.60 -1.57
CA TRP A 76 4.86 -7.87 -2.35
C TRP A 76 4.89 -8.20 -3.85
N LYS A 77 5.95 -8.88 -4.31
CA LYS A 77 6.05 -9.40 -5.67
C LYS A 77 5.40 -10.78 -5.81
N GLU A 78 4.98 -11.38 -4.71
CA GLU A 78 4.32 -12.69 -4.66
C GLU A 78 2.84 -12.54 -4.30
N GLY A 79 1.97 -13.28 -5.01
CA GLY A 79 0.53 -13.28 -4.77
C GLY A 79 0.06 -14.63 -4.24
N HIS A 80 -0.53 -14.67 -3.05
CA HIS A 80 -1.15 -15.88 -2.49
C HIS A 80 -2.63 -15.98 -2.89
N LEU A 81 -3.02 -17.11 -3.49
CA LEU A 81 -4.39 -17.37 -3.92
C LEU A 81 -5.08 -18.38 -2.98
N VAL A 82 -6.16 -17.97 -2.33
CA VAL A 82 -7.01 -18.84 -1.50
C VAL A 82 -8.35 -19.05 -2.19
N LYS A 83 -8.71 -20.32 -2.42
CA LYS A 83 -10.02 -20.68 -3.00
C LYS A 83 -11.07 -20.72 -1.89
N ILE A 84 -12.15 -19.96 -2.05
CA ILE A 84 -13.31 -20.01 -1.16
C ILE A 84 -14.44 -20.78 -1.87
N PRO A 85 -14.94 -21.90 -1.31
CA PRO A 85 -16.08 -22.60 -1.88
C PRO A 85 -17.35 -21.74 -1.77
N LYS A 86 -18.17 -21.74 -2.82
CA LYS A 86 -19.47 -21.06 -2.82
C LYS A 86 -20.48 -21.93 -2.07
N GLU A 87 -21.19 -21.35 -1.11
CA GLU A 87 -22.35 -22.01 -0.50
C GLU A 87 -23.45 -22.19 -1.56
N ILE A 88 -24.01 -23.41 -1.62
CA ILE A 88 -25.08 -23.83 -2.55
C ILE A 88 -26.40 -23.82 -1.79
#